data_AF-A0A9E5UST8-F1
#
_entry.id   AF-A0A9E5UST8-F1
#
_cell.length_a   1.000
_cell.length_b   1.000
_cell.length_c   1.000
_cell.angle_alpha   90.00
_cell.angle_beta   90.00
_cell.angle_gamma   90.00
#
_symmetry.space_group_name_H-M   'P 1'
#
loop_
_entity.id
_entity.type
_entity.pdbx_description
1 polymer ?
#
loop_
_entity_poly.entity_id
_entity_poly.type
_entity_poly.pdbx_seq_one_letter_code
_entity_poly.pdbx_strand_id
1 'polypeptide(L)'
;MDRCQISYIRERKRINHFLQGRLHKFADYWNEADLKAFFILPIINLIDFYIDKKFRAFLEATIEAELRNVNNEMIKMRGRVAFLVTTGEQKPRNPFFYANEYKPQLKSQSDPKGQLLIARLTAQAKNKAYSLTIYGLYTHWAKLVFWHYTRQRICC
;
A
#
# COMPACT_ATOMS: atom_id res chain seq x y z
N MET A 1 -0.18 22.96 26.55
CA MET A 1 0.03 21.56 26.13
C MET A 1 0.29 20.74 27.37
N ASP A 2 -0.46 19.66 27.58
CA ASP A 2 -0.31 18.82 28.77
C ASP A 2 1.00 18.04 28.77
N ARG A 3 1.54 17.71 29.96
CA ARG A 3 2.79 16.95 30.12
C ARG A 3 2.80 15.63 29.34
N CYS A 4 1.66 14.96 29.23
CA CYS A 4 1.49 13.75 28.44
C CYS A 4 1.71 13.99 26.94
N GLN A 5 1.17 15.09 26.41
CA GLN A 5 1.29 15.46 25.01
C GLN A 5 2.73 15.84 24.64
N ILE A 6 3.45 16.51 25.54
CA ILE A 6 4.87 16.83 25.38
C ILE A 6 5.73 15.55 25.40
N SER A 7 5.43 14.61 26.31
CA SER A 7 6.12 13.31 26.39
C SER A 7 5.95 12.52 25.09
N TYR A 8 4.72 12.41 24.59
CA TYR A 8 4.40 11.71 23.35
C TYR A 8 5.11 12.30 22.12
N ILE A 9 5.13 13.64 21.98
CA ILE A 9 5.84 14.31 20.89
C ILE A 9 7.35 14.04 20.97
N ARG A 10 7.93 14.06 22.17
CA ARG A 10 9.35 13.78 22.38
C ARG A 10 9.72 12.36 22.01
N GLU A 11 8.88 11.39 22.36
CA GLU A 11 9.09 9.98 22.05
C GLU A 11 8.99 9.70 20.54
N ARG A 12 7.99 10.29 19.87
CA ARG A 12 7.89 10.23 18.40
C ARG A 12 9.11 10.80 17.70
N LYS A 13 9.64 11.94 18.18
CA LYS A 13 10.87 12.52 17.63
C LYS A 13 12.07 11.59 17.80
N ARG A 14 12.20 10.92 18.95
CA ARG A 14 13.27 9.95 19.20
C ARG A 14 13.18 8.75 18.27
N ILE A 15 11.99 8.17 18.12
CA ILE A 15 11.75 7.03 17.22
C ILE A 15 12.06 7.41 15.77
N ASN A 16 11.57 8.58 15.32
CA ASN A 16 11.85 9.07 13.97
C ASN A 16 13.36 9.25 13.73
N HIS A 17 14.06 9.88 14.67
CA HIS A 17 15.50 10.09 14.57
C HIS A 17 16.27 8.76 14.55
N PHE A 18 15.87 7.81 15.39
CA PHE A 18 16.45 6.47 15.42
C PHE A 18 16.26 5.72 14.10
N LEU A 19 15.04 5.73 13.54
CA LEU A 19 14.74 5.05 12.28
C LEU A 19 15.48 5.71 11.10
N GLN A 20 15.55 7.05 11.07
CA GLN A 20 16.32 7.79 10.07
C GLN A 20 17.81 7.45 10.13
N GLY A 21 18.40 7.44 11.33
CA GLY A 21 19.81 7.07 11.50
C GLY A 21 20.10 5.63 11.05
N ARG A 22 19.17 4.71 11.32
CA ARG A 22 19.29 3.31 10.89
C ARG A 22 19.18 3.19 9.36
N LEU A 23 18.23 3.89 8.73
CA LEU A 23 18.11 3.93 7.28
C LEU A 23 19.39 4.49 6.64
N HIS A 24 19.87 5.65 7.08
CA HIS A 24 21.08 6.27 6.51
C HIS A 24 22.32 5.38 6.60
N LYS A 25 22.46 4.59 7.67
CA LYS A 25 23.63 3.74 7.88
C LYS A 25 23.55 2.40 7.15
N PHE A 26 22.35 1.85 6.96
CA PHE A 26 22.18 0.46 6.53
C PHE A 26 21.38 0.26 5.24
N ALA A 27 20.77 1.30 4.68
CA ALA A 27 19.91 1.17 3.50
C ALA A 27 20.59 0.46 2.31
N ASP A 28 21.88 0.71 2.09
CA ASP A 28 22.63 0.12 0.98
C ASP A 28 22.93 -1.37 1.17
N TYR A 29 22.84 -1.89 2.41
CA TYR A 29 23.09 -3.30 2.74
C TYR A 29 21.81 -4.12 2.90
N TRP A 30 20.69 -3.44 3.11
CA TRP A 30 19.40 -4.10 3.32
C TRP A 30 18.82 -4.61 2.02
N ASN A 31 18.42 -5.88 2.04
CA ASN A 31 17.49 -6.38 1.03
C ASN A 31 16.06 -5.84 1.32
N GLU A 32 15.10 -6.17 0.47
CA GLU A 32 13.71 -5.73 0.63
C GLU A 32 13.09 -6.14 1.97
N ALA A 33 13.32 -7.39 2.41
CA ALA A 33 12.74 -7.89 3.66
C ALA A 33 13.32 -7.13 4.86
N ASP A 34 14.62 -6.83 4.83
CA ASP A 34 15.30 -6.04 5.85
C ASP A 34 14.79 -4.59 5.88
N LEU A 35 14.68 -3.95 4.71
CA LEU A 35 14.14 -2.59 4.61
C LEU A 35 12.69 -2.52 5.12
N LYS A 36 11.87 -3.52 4.77
CA LYS A 36 10.50 -3.65 5.28
C LYS A 36 10.50 -3.78 6.80
N ALA A 37 11.23 -4.76 7.34
CA ALA A 37 11.22 -5.09 8.76
C ALA A 37 11.83 -4.00 9.65
N PHE A 38 12.93 -3.39 9.23
CA PHE A 38 13.71 -2.49 10.09
C PHE A 38 13.39 -1.01 9.94
N PHE A 39 12.67 -0.62 8.88
CA PHE A 39 12.32 0.77 8.64
C PHE A 39 10.84 0.99 8.33
N ILE A 40 10.29 0.34 7.29
CA ILE A 40 8.93 0.63 6.81
C ILE A 40 7.86 0.17 7.81
N LEU A 41 7.93 -1.08 8.28
CA LEU A 41 6.97 -1.64 9.23
C LEU A 41 6.94 -0.89 10.57
N PRO A 42 8.07 -0.49 11.17
CA PRO A 42 8.08 0.40 12.33
C PRO A 42 7.28 1.69 12.12
N ILE A 43 7.42 2.35 10.96
CA ILE A 43 6.66 3.57 10.64
C ILE A 43 5.17 3.27 10.50
N ILE A 44 4.83 2.19 9.78
CA ILE A 44 3.43 1.75 9.60
C ILE A 44 2.79 1.44 10.95
N ASN A 45 3.49 0.78 11.87
CA ASN A 45 2.98 0.41 13.19
C ASN A 45 2.80 1.62 14.12
N LEU A 46 3.41 2.78 13.84
CA LEU A 46 3.09 4.03 14.55
C LEU A 46 1.70 4.57 14.16
N ILE A 47 1.14 4.11 13.04
CA ILE A 47 -0.21 4.42 12.62
C ILE A 47 -1.11 3.32 13.16
N ASP A 48 -2.03 3.68 14.05
CA ASP A 48 -2.97 2.72 14.59
C ASP A 48 -4.13 2.49 13.60
N PHE A 49 -3.92 1.52 12.70
CA PHE A 49 -4.94 1.02 11.79
C PHE A 49 -6.02 0.18 12.47
N TYR A 50 -6.01 0.06 13.80
CA TYR A 50 -6.93 -0.77 14.56
C TYR A 50 -7.90 0.01 15.45
N ILE A 51 -7.71 1.33 15.64
CA ILE A 51 -8.59 2.21 16.42
C ILE A 51 -10.04 2.15 15.94
N ASP A 52 -10.25 2.25 14.63
CA ASP A 52 -11.59 2.20 14.04
C ASP A 52 -11.84 0.80 13.45
N LYS A 53 -12.97 0.18 13.81
CA LYS A 53 -13.40 -1.12 13.25
C LYS A 53 -13.64 -1.07 11.73
N LYS A 54 -13.65 0.12 11.13
CA LYS A 54 -13.92 0.32 9.71
C LYS A 54 -12.74 0.00 8.80
N PHE A 55 -11.49 0.08 9.26
CA PHE A 55 -10.33 -0.20 8.41
C PHE A 55 -9.31 -1.09 9.11
N ARG A 56 -8.57 -1.84 8.30
CA ARG A 56 -7.46 -2.71 8.71
C ARG A 56 -6.35 -2.60 7.68
N ALA A 57 -5.12 -2.81 8.14
CA ALA A 57 -3.96 -2.96 7.30
C ALA A 57 -3.64 -4.44 7.07
N PHE A 58 -3.31 -4.81 5.84
CA PHE A 58 -2.88 -6.15 5.45
C PHE A 58 -1.54 -6.07 4.73
N LEU A 59 -0.63 -6.97 5.07
CA LEU A 59 0.67 -7.12 4.42
C LEU A 59 0.61 -8.27 3.42
N GLU A 60 1.33 -8.13 2.30
CA GLU A 60 1.47 -9.16 1.27
C GLU A 60 0.10 -9.74 0.81
N ALA A 61 -0.91 -8.87 0.76
CA ALA A 61 -2.28 -9.26 0.53
C ALA A 61 -2.52 -9.61 -0.95
N THR A 62 -3.33 -10.65 -1.19
CA THR A 62 -3.86 -10.91 -2.52
C THR A 62 -5.24 -10.26 -2.67
N ILE A 63 -5.41 -9.50 -3.74
CA ILE A 63 -6.69 -8.96 -4.17
C ILE A 63 -7.14 -9.67 -5.46
N GLU A 64 -8.42 -9.97 -5.55
CA GLU A 64 -9.03 -10.68 -6.67
C GLU A 64 -10.32 -10.00 -7.10
N ALA A 65 -10.56 -9.89 -8.40
CA ALA A 65 -11.81 -9.33 -8.90
C ALA A 65 -12.14 -9.95 -10.25
N GLU A 66 -13.41 -9.88 -10.61
CA GLU A 66 -13.87 -10.27 -11.94
C GLU A 66 -14.27 -9.01 -12.70
N LEU A 67 -13.75 -8.86 -13.92
CA LEU A 67 -14.07 -7.76 -14.83
C LEU A 67 -14.53 -8.30 -16.17
N ARG A 68 -15.40 -7.54 -16.85
CA ARG A 68 -15.73 -7.80 -18.25
C ARG A 68 -14.65 -7.23 -19.15
N ASN A 69 -14.20 -8.02 -20.13
CA ASN A 69 -13.31 -7.55 -21.19
C ASN A 69 -14.10 -6.84 -22.31
N VAL A 70 -13.38 -6.41 -23.35
CA VAL A 70 -13.96 -5.77 -24.55
C VAL A 70 -14.93 -6.65 -25.33
N ASN A 71 -14.85 -7.98 -25.15
CA ASN A 71 -15.72 -8.97 -25.76
C ASN A 71 -16.87 -9.43 -24.83
N ASN A 72 -17.13 -8.70 -23.74
CA ASN A 72 -18.10 -9.02 -22.70
C ASN A 72 -17.86 -10.32 -21.90
N GLU A 73 -16.68 -10.92 -22.00
CA GLU A 73 -16.31 -12.12 -21.26
C GLU A 73 -15.82 -11.77 -19.86
N MET A 74 -16.15 -12.61 -18.87
CA MET A 74 -15.72 -12.44 -17.49
C MET A 74 -14.28 -12.93 -17.33
N ILE A 75 -13.37 -12.02 -16.94
CA ILE A 75 -11.97 -12.31 -16.66
C ILE A 75 -11.72 -12.19 -15.15
N LYS A 76 -11.16 -13.24 -14.56
CA LYS A 76 -10.62 -13.22 -13.20
C LYS A 76 -9.26 -12.55 -13.20
N MET A 77 -9.14 -11.47 -12.46
CA MET A 77 -7.88 -10.79 -12.19
C MET A 77 -7.44 -11.06 -10.76
N ARG A 78 -6.15 -11.30 -10.59
CA ARG A 78 -5.53 -11.51 -9.29
C ARG A 78 -4.23 -10.71 -9.22
N GLY A 79 -4.08 -9.91 -8.17
CA GLY A 79 -2.88 -9.12 -7.91
C GLY A 79 -2.42 -9.33 -6.47
N ARG A 80 -1.10 -9.39 -6.27
CA ARG A 80 -0.48 -9.34 -4.94
C ARG A 80 0.00 -7.92 -4.68
N VAL A 81 -0.31 -7.40 -3.50
CA VAL A 81 0.12 -6.07 -3.05
C VAL A 81 0.94 -6.18 -1.77
N ALA A 82 1.98 -5.35 -1.65
CA ALA A 82 2.88 -5.40 -0.49
C ALA A 82 2.17 -4.91 0.78
N PHE A 83 1.31 -3.89 0.64
CA PHE A 83 0.52 -3.34 1.74
C PHE A 83 -0.84 -2.84 1.24
N LEU A 84 -1.87 -3.05 2.05
CA LEU A 84 -3.26 -2.75 1.70
C LEU A 84 -4.01 -2.22 2.93
N VAL A 85 -4.63 -1.06 2.81
CA VAL A 85 -5.60 -0.56 3.79
C VAL A 85 -7.00 -0.70 3.20
N THR A 86 -7.88 -1.37 3.93
CA THR A 86 -9.18 -1.82 3.42
C THR A 86 -10.15 -2.09 4.56
N THR A 87 -11.43 -2.15 4.26
CA THR A 87 -12.43 -2.68 5.21
C THR A 87 -12.34 -4.19 5.33
N GLY A 88 -12.75 -4.74 6.47
CA GLY A 88 -12.85 -6.19 6.72
C GLY A 88 -11.87 -6.65 7.79
N GLU A 89 -12.22 -7.71 8.52
CA GLU A 89 -11.45 -8.16 9.68
C GLU A 89 -10.41 -9.21 9.32
N GLN A 90 -10.83 -10.35 8.75
CA GLN A 90 -9.94 -11.44 8.38
C GLN A 90 -9.50 -11.40 6.91
N LYS A 91 -10.32 -10.79 6.04
CA LYS A 91 -10.07 -10.74 4.59
C LYS A 91 -10.35 -9.34 4.04
N PRO A 92 -9.56 -8.87 3.07
CA PRO A 92 -9.71 -7.55 2.48
C PRO A 92 -10.99 -7.45 1.62
N ARG A 93 -11.83 -6.43 1.87
CA ARG A 93 -13.09 -6.19 1.14
C ARG A 93 -13.05 -4.96 0.23
N ASN A 94 -13.04 -3.75 0.80
CA ASN A 94 -13.10 -2.48 0.05
C ASN A 94 -11.79 -1.69 0.22
N PRO A 95 -10.87 -1.75 -0.77
CA PRO A 95 -9.58 -1.07 -0.69
C PRO A 95 -9.71 0.46 -0.67
N PHE A 96 -9.00 1.11 0.26
CA PHE A 96 -8.83 2.56 0.33
C PHE A 96 -7.44 2.98 -0.16
N PHE A 97 -6.42 2.22 0.24
CA PHE A 97 -5.03 2.47 -0.11
C PHE A 97 -4.32 1.16 -0.42
N TYR A 98 -3.42 1.16 -1.40
CA TYR A 98 -2.51 0.05 -1.63
C TYR A 98 -1.11 0.55 -1.96
N ALA A 99 -0.10 -0.19 -1.52
CA ALA A 99 1.28 0.01 -1.93
C ALA A 99 1.83 -1.24 -2.61
N ASN A 100 2.47 -1.02 -3.75
CA ASN A 100 3.19 -2.05 -4.50
C ASN A 100 4.67 -1.74 -4.53
N GLU A 101 5.48 -2.78 -4.41
CA GLU A 101 6.90 -2.62 -4.61
C GLU A 101 7.25 -2.77 -6.09
N TYR A 102 7.85 -1.74 -6.67
CA TYR A 102 8.34 -1.79 -8.04
C TYR A 102 9.80 -2.25 -8.01
N LYS A 103 10.01 -3.54 -8.29
CA LYS A 103 11.34 -4.11 -8.54
C LYS A 103 11.68 -3.98 -10.01
N PRO A 104 12.60 -3.09 -10.42
CA PRO A 104 12.97 -2.96 -11.82
C PRO A 104 13.92 -4.10 -12.09
N GLN A 105 13.44 -5.13 -12.76
CA GLN A 105 14.33 -6.23 -13.07
C GLN A 105 14.82 -6.11 -14.51
N LEU A 106 16.14 -6.12 -14.63
CA LEU A 106 16.84 -6.63 -15.81
C LEU A 106 16.68 -8.17 -15.96
N LYS A 107 16.02 -8.89 -15.00
CA LYS A 107 15.92 -10.37 -14.98
C LYS A 107 14.64 -11.02 -14.37
N SER A 108 13.49 -10.35 -14.17
CA SER A 108 12.24 -11.06 -13.79
C SER A 108 11.35 -11.26 -14.98
N GLN A 109 10.80 -12.46 -15.09
CA GLN A 109 9.66 -12.79 -15.96
C GLN A 109 8.38 -11.99 -15.66
N SER A 110 8.37 -11.16 -14.62
CA SER A 110 7.20 -10.39 -14.20
C SER A 110 7.34 -8.93 -14.63
N ASP A 111 6.42 -8.45 -15.48
CA ASP A 111 6.27 -7.02 -15.80
C ASP A 111 5.71 -6.27 -14.57
N PRO A 112 6.54 -5.46 -13.89
CA PRO A 112 6.11 -4.77 -12.67
C PRO A 112 5.07 -3.69 -12.96
N LYS A 113 5.04 -3.13 -14.18
CA LYS A 113 3.99 -2.18 -14.59
C LYS A 113 2.66 -2.90 -14.80
N GLY A 114 2.69 -4.07 -15.42
CA GLY A 114 1.54 -4.97 -15.55
C GLY A 114 0.97 -5.40 -14.20
N GLN A 115 1.81 -5.78 -13.24
CA GLN A 115 1.35 -6.11 -11.88
C GLN A 115 0.72 -4.91 -11.16
N LEU A 116 1.33 -3.72 -11.27
CA LEU A 116 0.76 -2.50 -10.73
C LEU A 116 -0.60 -2.17 -11.35
N LEU A 117 -0.73 -2.33 -12.68
CA LEU A 117 -1.96 -2.11 -13.41
C LEU A 117 -3.05 -3.12 -13.00
N ILE A 118 -2.72 -4.41 -12.91
CA ILE A 118 -3.66 -5.45 -12.49
C ILE A 118 -4.12 -5.22 -11.06
N ALA A 119 -3.20 -4.93 -10.13
CA ALA A 119 -3.54 -4.61 -8.75
C ALA A 119 -4.50 -3.40 -8.67
N ARG A 120 -4.23 -2.37 -9.48
CA ARG A 120 -5.09 -1.18 -9.56
C ARG A 120 -6.49 -1.50 -10.08
N LEU A 121 -6.60 -2.17 -11.22
CA LEU A 121 -7.89 -2.53 -11.82
C LEU A 121 -8.69 -3.43 -10.88
N THR A 122 -8.00 -4.35 -10.18
CA THR A 122 -8.60 -5.23 -9.18
C THR A 122 -9.13 -4.46 -7.97
N ALA A 123 -8.36 -3.50 -7.44
CA ALA A 123 -8.79 -2.66 -6.34
C ALA A 123 -10.00 -1.79 -6.72
N GLN A 124 -10.01 -1.25 -7.94
CA GLN A 124 -11.13 -0.48 -8.49
C GLN A 124 -12.39 -1.33 -8.67
N ALA A 125 -12.24 -2.54 -9.21
CA ALA A 125 -13.35 -3.46 -9.41
C ALA A 125 -14.01 -3.87 -8.08
N LYS A 126 -13.19 -4.05 -7.03
CA LYS A 126 -13.67 -4.34 -5.67
C LYS A 126 -14.33 -3.14 -5.00
N ASN A 127 -13.81 -1.94 -5.21
CA ASN A 127 -14.37 -0.73 -4.63
C ASN A 127 -15.59 -0.26 -5.44
N LYS A 128 -16.75 -0.88 -5.17
CA LYS A 128 -18.02 -0.58 -5.85
C LYS A 128 -18.68 0.74 -5.42
N ALA A 129 -18.19 1.36 -4.34
CA ALA A 129 -18.70 2.64 -3.86
C ALA A 129 -18.09 3.79 -4.66
N TYR A 130 -18.89 4.42 -5.53
CA TYR A 130 -18.48 5.45 -6.49
C TYR A 130 -17.79 6.69 -5.90
N SER A 131 -17.77 6.88 -4.58
CA SER A 131 -17.26 8.07 -3.90
C SER A 131 -15.88 7.90 -3.23
N LEU A 132 -15.31 6.69 -3.19
CA LEU A 132 -14.06 6.46 -2.46
C LEU A 132 -12.85 6.49 -3.41
N THR A 133 -12.05 7.54 -3.28
CA THR A 133 -10.74 7.66 -3.93
C THR A 133 -9.83 6.52 -3.48
N ILE A 134 -9.22 5.81 -4.43
CA ILE A 134 -8.18 4.83 -4.13
C ILE A 134 -6.83 5.52 -4.27
N TYR A 135 -6.04 5.46 -3.20
CA TYR A 135 -4.68 5.97 -3.17
C TYR A 135 -3.69 4.84 -3.42
N GLY A 136 -2.74 5.07 -4.32
CA GLY A 136 -1.71 4.13 -4.72
C GLY A 136 -0.33 4.67 -4.43
N LEU A 137 0.55 3.81 -3.94
CA LEU A 137 1.98 4.08 -3.82
C LEU A 137 2.75 3.00 -4.55
N TYR A 138 3.82 3.37 -5.24
CA TYR A 138 4.86 2.41 -5.56
C TYR A 138 6.25 2.90 -5.19
N THR A 139 7.11 1.96 -4.80
CA THR A 139 8.51 2.21 -4.44
C THR A 139 9.44 1.73 -5.55
N HIS A 140 10.33 2.60 -6.02
CA HIS A 140 11.39 2.28 -6.99
C HIS A 140 12.76 2.55 -6.36
N TRP A 141 13.53 1.51 -5.99
CA TRP A 141 14.89 1.64 -5.43
C TRP A 141 15.03 2.84 -4.46
N ALA A 142 14.18 2.90 -3.43
CA ALA A 142 14.08 4.00 -2.44
C ALA A 142 13.36 5.30 -2.86
N LYS A 143 12.87 5.45 -4.09
CA LYS A 143 11.95 6.54 -4.49
C LYS A 143 10.50 6.14 -4.28
N LEU A 144 9.78 6.94 -3.50
CA LEU A 144 8.33 6.83 -3.29
C LEU A 144 7.61 7.65 -4.35
N VAL A 145 6.73 7.01 -5.13
CA VAL A 145 5.88 7.72 -6.10
C VAL A 145 4.41 7.56 -5.72
N PHE A 146 3.78 8.68 -5.37
CA PHE A 146 2.38 8.74 -4.96
C PHE A 146 1.46 8.98 -6.16
N TRP A 147 0.33 8.28 -6.19
CA TRP A 147 -0.71 8.46 -7.20
C TRP A 147 -2.06 8.39 -6.50
N HIS A 148 -2.97 9.27 -6.87
CA HIS A 148 -4.38 9.18 -6.46
C HIS A 148 -5.25 9.04 -7.71
N TYR A 149 -6.40 8.39 -7.57
CA TYR A 149 -7.39 8.32 -8.64
C TYR A 149 -8.81 8.40 -8.13
N THR A 150 -9.53 9.42 -8.59
CA THR A 150 -10.98 9.52 -8.55
C THR A 150 -11.53 8.97 -9.87
N ARG A 151 -12.52 8.06 -9.82
CA ARG A 151 -13.25 7.66 -11.04
C ARG A 151 -13.93 8.90 -11.61
N GLN A 152 -13.36 9.54 -12.64
CA GLN A 152 -14.06 10.57 -13.40
C GLN A 152 -15.18 9.90 -14.19
N ARG A 153 -16.39 10.49 -14.16
CA ARG A 153 -17.48 10.09 -15.04
C ARG A 153 -17.00 10.34 -16.47
N ILE A 154 -16.77 9.27 -17.24
CA ILE A 154 -16.92 9.38 -18.68
C ILE A 154 -18.43 9.29 -18.89
N CYS A 155 -19.08 10.45 -18.93
CA CYS A 155 -20.40 10.55 -19.51
C CYS A 155 -20.22 10.31 -21.02
N CYS A 156 -20.62 9.13 -21.49
CA CYS A 156 -21.05 8.93 -22.87
C CYS A 156 -22.58 8.91 -22.86
#